data_AF-A0A941N553-F1
#
_entry.id   AF-A0A941N553-F1
#
_cell.length_a   1.000
_cell.length_b   1.000
_cell.length_c   1.000
_cell.angle_alpha   90.00
_cell.angle_beta   90.00
_cell.angle_gamma   90.00
#
_symmetry.space_group_name_H-M   'P 1'
#
loop_
_entity.id
_entity.type
_entity.pdbx_description
1 polymer ?
#
loop_
_entity_poly.entity_id
_entity_poly.type
_entity_poly.pdbx_seq_one_letter_code
_entity_poly.pdbx_strand_id
1 'polypeptide(L)'
;MLADQCQYWLMRFQKRCGLWPRRVWLAGSAGLLLALVPGCSMYKSGFYNLFIAPCQFHIHKDQDRTEAYHRRVAQEALAEMCQANPEMELTKDYQSGFEDGVVQYLTYGGNELPPLAPPRKYWKLKYHNPEGQQAAQEWLAGCADGRIYAAQSGMRPLATVSNSAWGIAPANPYYGEVTRPTGTTAPMVPAGISPEPIAPRYDPQVEETPLLAPEPASPELPREAVLGSSQEPAVPGR
;
A
#
# COMPACT_ATOMS: atom_id res chain seq x y z
N MET A 1 -35.32 33.22 -19.53
CA MET A 1 -36.00 31.93 -19.31
C MET A 1 -35.67 31.27 -17.97
N LEU A 2 -34.45 31.37 -17.40
CA LEU A 2 -34.14 30.84 -16.06
C LEU A 2 -34.70 31.68 -14.88
N ALA A 3 -34.93 32.99 -15.08
CA ALA A 3 -35.48 33.87 -14.04
C ALA A 3 -36.95 33.59 -13.70
N ASP A 4 -37.76 33.16 -14.68
CA ASP A 4 -39.20 32.91 -14.49
C ASP A 4 -39.49 31.61 -13.72
N GLN A 5 -38.62 30.60 -13.82
CA GLN A 5 -38.77 29.37 -13.02
C GLN A 5 -38.51 29.61 -11.53
N CYS A 6 -37.66 30.59 -11.18
CA CYS A 6 -37.34 30.88 -9.79
C CYS A 6 -38.52 31.54 -9.06
N GLN A 7 -39.25 32.43 -9.73
CA GLN A 7 -40.44 33.06 -9.14
C GLN A 7 -41.62 32.09 -8.97
N TYR A 8 -41.77 31.11 -9.87
CA TYR A 8 -42.84 30.11 -9.76
C TYR A 8 -42.68 29.18 -8.54
N TRP A 9 -41.44 28.82 -8.20
CA TRP A 9 -41.15 28.00 -7.00
C TRP A 9 -41.33 28.78 -5.70
N LEU A 10 -40.93 30.06 -5.65
CA LEU A 10 -41.13 30.92 -4.47
C LEU A 10 -42.62 31.11 -4.13
N MET A 11 -43.48 31.31 -5.14
CA MET A 11 -44.91 31.48 -4.89
C MET A 11 -45.64 30.19 -4.49
N ARG A 12 -45.17 29.01 -4.95
CA ARG A 12 -45.74 27.71 -4.55
C ARG A 12 -45.36 27.33 -3.11
N PHE A 13 -44.20 27.76 -2.65
CA PHE A 13 -43.76 27.57 -1.26
C PHE A 13 -44.59 28.41 -0.28
N GLN A 14 -44.95 29.64 -0.67
CA GLN A 14 -45.69 30.57 0.18
C GLN A 14 -47.13 30.12 0.47
N LYS A 15 -47.80 29.43 -0.46
CA LYS A 15 -49.18 28.94 -0.27
C LYS A 15 -49.32 27.67 0.60
N ARG A 16 -48.23 26.93 0.83
CA ARG A 16 -48.23 25.76 1.74
C ARG A 16 -47.85 26.09 3.19
N CYS A 17 -47.44 27.33 3.48
CA CYS A 17 -46.99 27.74 4.81
C CYS A 17 -48.08 28.33 5.71
N GLY A 18 -49.34 28.38 5.27
CA GLY A 18 -50.44 29.06 5.98
C GLY A 18 -50.94 28.39 7.27
N LEU A 19 -50.49 27.18 7.60
CA LEU A 19 -50.93 26.42 8.78
C LEU A 19 -49.77 25.65 9.42
N TRP A 20 -48.57 26.23 9.44
CA TRP A 20 -47.53 25.69 10.32
C TRP A 20 -47.83 26.12 11.76
N PRO A 21 -48.00 25.16 12.70
CA PRO A 21 -48.35 25.51 14.08
C PRO A 21 -47.26 26.40 14.65
N ARG A 22 -47.64 27.46 15.38
CA ARG A 22 -46.75 28.44 16.03
C ARG A 22 -45.55 27.83 16.78
N ARG A 23 -45.65 26.56 17.17
CA ARG A 23 -44.59 25.75 17.79
C ARG A 23 -43.38 25.48 16.87
N VAL A 24 -43.58 25.35 15.56
CA VAL A 24 -42.48 25.11 14.60
C VAL A 24 -41.69 26.39 14.33
N TRP A 25 -42.35 27.55 14.34
CA TRP A 25 -41.69 28.84 14.24
C TRP A 25 -40.79 29.15 15.44
N LEU A 26 -41.23 28.81 16.67
CA LEU A 26 -40.42 28.98 17.88
C LEU A 26 -39.24 28.00 17.95
N ALA A 27 -39.43 26.75 17.50
CA ALA A 27 -38.33 25.78 17.41
C ALA A 27 -37.31 26.17 16.32
N GLY A 28 -37.77 26.68 15.19
CA GLY A 28 -36.91 27.16 14.10
C GLY A 28 -36.12 28.41 14.46
N SER A 29 -36.74 29.38 15.16
CA SER A 29 -36.04 30.60 15.58
C SER A 29 -35.03 30.32 16.71
N ALA A 30 -35.35 29.44 17.65
CA ALA A 30 -34.41 29.01 18.69
C ALA A 30 -33.21 28.26 18.10
N GLY A 31 -33.42 27.38 17.10
CA GLY A 31 -32.34 26.71 16.38
C GLY A 31 -31.45 27.66 15.59
N LEU A 32 -32.03 28.69 14.95
CA LEU A 32 -31.28 29.72 14.24
C LEU A 32 -30.47 30.62 15.20
N LEU A 33 -31.03 30.97 16.36
CA LEU A 33 -30.31 31.71 17.40
C LEU A 33 -29.18 30.88 18.02
N LEU A 34 -29.39 29.58 18.25
CA LEU A 34 -28.35 28.67 18.72
C LEU A 34 -27.24 28.45 17.68
N ALA A 35 -27.56 28.57 16.38
CA ALA A 35 -26.56 28.53 15.30
C ALA A 35 -25.72 29.81 15.19
N LEU A 36 -26.12 30.91 15.85
CA LEU A 36 -25.35 32.16 15.92
C LEU A 36 -24.44 32.25 17.16
N VAL A 37 -24.63 31.38 18.17
CA VAL A 37 -23.78 31.31 19.37
C VAL A 37 -22.37 30.75 19.11
N PRO A 38 -22.14 29.74 18.24
CA PRO A 38 -20.79 29.40 17.82
C PRO A 38 -20.28 30.55 16.94
N GLY A 39 -19.43 31.40 17.50
CA GLY A 39 -18.92 32.60 16.83
C GLY A 39 -18.35 32.30 15.44
N CYS A 40 -18.25 33.33 14.59
CA CYS A 40 -17.85 33.25 13.17
C CYS A 40 -16.58 32.40 12.89
N SER A 41 -15.73 32.18 13.90
CA SER A 41 -14.61 31.24 13.85
C SER A 41 -15.02 29.83 13.45
N MET A 42 -16.12 29.27 13.99
CA MET A 42 -16.52 27.90 13.65
C MET A 42 -17.01 27.78 12.21
N TYR A 43 -17.74 28.78 11.70
CA TYR A 43 -18.15 28.79 10.29
C TYR A 43 -16.93 28.90 9.37
N LYS A 44 -15.97 29.78 9.68
CA LYS A 44 -14.74 29.92 8.89
C LYS A 44 -13.94 28.62 8.89
N SER A 45 -13.75 27.99 10.05
CA SER A 45 -13.06 26.70 10.17
C SER A 45 -13.81 25.58 9.45
N GLY A 46 -15.13 25.50 9.59
CA GLY A 46 -15.97 24.51 8.91
C GLY A 46 -15.93 24.67 7.40
N PHE A 47 -16.09 25.89 6.89
CA PHE A 47 -16.00 26.18 5.47
C PHE A 47 -14.61 25.85 4.91
N TYR A 48 -13.55 26.27 5.61
CA TYR A 48 -12.18 25.95 5.21
C TYR A 48 -11.97 24.43 5.16
N ASN A 49 -12.34 23.68 6.21
CA ASN A 49 -12.12 22.23 6.28
C ASN A 49 -12.99 21.42 5.30
N LEU A 50 -14.21 21.88 5.00
CA LEU A 50 -15.13 21.15 4.12
C LEU A 50 -14.90 21.45 2.64
N PHE A 51 -14.49 22.68 2.30
CA PHE A 51 -14.42 23.10 0.89
C PHE A 51 -13.00 23.42 0.43
N ILE A 52 -12.21 24.13 1.25
CA ILE A 52 -10.88 24.58 0.82
C ILE A 52 -9.85 23.47 1.02
N ALA A 53 -9.82 22.87 2.21
CA ALA A 53 -8.83 21.87 2.58
C ALA A 53 -8.87 20.63 1.66
N PRO A 54 -10.02 20.05 1.26
CA PRO A 54 -10.02 18.91 0.35
C PRO A 54 -9.56 19.26 -1.08
N CYS A 55 -9.80 20.49 -1.52
CA CYS A 55 -9.31 20.98 -2.80
C CYS A 55 -7.80 21.25 -2.79
N GLN A 56 -7.27 21.71 -1.66
CA GLN A 56 -5.86 22.05 -1.50
C GLN A 56 -4.99 20.85 -1.13
N PHE A 57 -5.51 19.92 -0.32
CA PHE A 57 -4.81 18.74 0.20
C PHE A 57 -5.49 17.47 -0.31
N HIS A 58 -5.52 17.32 -1.64
CA HIS A 58 -6.09 16.13 -2.23
C HIS A 58 -5.09 14.98 -2.11
N ILE A 59 -5.14 14.27 -0.98
CA ILE A 59 -4.19 13.23 -0.55
C ILE A 59 -3.77 12.32 -1.72
N HIS A 60 -4.72 11.82 -2.50
CA HIS A 60 -4.41 10.93 -3.64
C HIS A 60 -3.58 11.61 -4.74
N LYS A 61 -3.87 12.88 -5.07
CA LYS A 61 -3.11 13.59 -6.12
C LYS A 61 -1.69 13.90 -5.68
N ASP A 62 -1.51 14.23 -4.40
CA ASP A 62 -0.19 14.49 -3.85
C ASP A 62 0.61 13.18 -3.71
N GLN A 63 -0.05 12.07 -3.33
CA GLN A 63 0.54 10.74 -3.35
C GLN A 63 0.99 10.32 -4.75
N ASP A 64 0.12 10.46 -5.76
CA ASP A 64 0.45 10.11 -7.15
C ASP A 64 1.65 10.94 -7.67
N ARG A 65 1.69 12.24 -7.34
CA ARG A 65 2.81 13.12 -7.71
C ARG A 65 4.11 12.73 -7.02
N THR A 66 4.03 12.40 -5.73
CA THR A 66 5.18 11.97 -4.94
C THR A 66 5.73 10.64 -5.46
N GLU A 67 4.86 9.67 -5.73
CA GLU A 67 5.26 8.38 -6.31
C GLU A 67 5.89 8.57 -7.70
N ALA A 68 5.28 9.40 -8.56
CA ALA A 68 5.83 9.69 -9.89
C ALA A 68 7.22 10.35 -9.81
N TYR A 69 7.43 11.26 -8.85
CA TYR A 69 8.73 11.86 -8.59
C TYR A 69 9.75 10.81 -8.11
N HIS A 70 9.41 10.00 -7.11
CA HIS A 70 10.29 8.95 -6.58
C HIS A 70 10.67 7.93 -7.66
N ARG A 71 9.74 7.59 -8.56
CA ARG A 71 9.99 6.66 -9.65
C ARG A 71 11.00 7.22 -10.67
N ARG A 72 10.93 8.53 -10.98
CA ARG A 72 11.94 9.18 -11.84
C ARG A 72 13.33 9.14 -11.22
N VAL A 73 13.43 9.48 -9.93
CA VAL A 73 14.70 9.40 -9.18
C VAL A 73 15.26 7.98 -9.21
N ALA A 74 14.40 6.96 -9.06
CA ALA A 74 14.82 5.57 -9.11
C ALA A 74 15.32 5.15 -10.50
N GLN A 75 14.69 5.62 -11.57
CA GLN A 75 15.11 5.38 -12.95
C GLN A 75 16.47 6.04 -13.26
N GLU A 76 16.68 7.27 -12.78
CA GLU A 76 17.96 7.97 -12.90
C GLU A 76 19.07 7.22 -12.16
N ALA A 77 18.82 6.80 -10.91
CA ALA A 77 19.74 5.99 -10.13
C ALA A 77 20.11 4.65 -10.80
N LEU A 78 19.11 3.97 -11.36
CA LEU A 78 19.33 2.72 -12.09
C LEU A 78 20.19 2.97 -13.34
N ALA A 79 19.94 4.05 -14.08
CA ALA A 79 20.74 4.42 -15.24
C ALA A 79 22.19 4.73 -14.87
N GLU A 80 22.44 5.44 -13.77
CA GLU A 80 23.79 5.69 -13.24
C GLU A 80 24.51 4.38 -12.88
N MET A 81 23.81 3.45 -12.22
CA MET A 81 24.36 2.13 -11.87
C MET A 81 24.72 1.30 -13.11
N CYS A 82 23.88 1.32 -14.15
CA CYS A 82 24.15 0.68 -15.43
C CYS A 82 25.35 1.31 -16.16
N GLN A 83 25.46 2.65 -16.13
CA GLN A 83 26.59 3.35 -16.74
C GLN A 83 27.91 3.03 -16.03
N ALA A 84 27.88 2.89 -14.71
CA ALA A 84 29.06 2.52 -13.92
C ALA A 84 29.48 1.05 -14.14
N ASN A 85 28.55 0.17 -14.52
CA ASN A 85 28.79 -1.27 -14.67
C ASN A 85 28.25 -1.79 -16.01
N PRO A 86 28.89 -1.44 -17.15
CA PRO A 86 28.37 -1.80 -18.48
C PRO A 86 28.36 -3.31 -18.77
N GLU A 87 29.14 -4.10 -18.04
CA GLU A 87 29.16 -5.57 -18.17
C GLU A 87 27.99 -6.26 -17.44
N MET A 88 27.26 -5.52 -16.60
CA MET A 88 26.17 -6.06 -15.81
C MET A 88 24.88 -6.14 -16.62
N GLU A 89 24.50 -7.34 -17.06
CA GLU A 89 23.21 -7.58 -17.70
C GLU A 89 22.08 -7.64 -16.66
N LEU A 90 21.30 -6.56 -16.55
CA LEU A 90 20.17 -6.50 -15.63
C LEU A 90 18.89 -7.02 -16.26
N THR A 91 18.25 -7.99 -15.60
CA THR A 91 16.93 -8.48 -16.02
C THR A 91 15.84 -7.44 -15.76
N LYS A 92 14.72 -7.53 -16.49
CA LYS A 92 13.59 -6.58 -16.33
C LYS A 92 12.98 -6.65 -14.94
N ASP A 93 12.93 -7.84 -14.35
CA ASP A 93 12.36 -8.05 -13.02
C ASP A 93 13.27 -7.46 -11.94
N TYR A 94 14.60 -7.59 -12.08
CA TYR A 94 15.57 -6.90 -11.23
C TYR A 94 15.42 -5.37 -11.31
N GLN A 95 15.36 -4.79 -12.51
CA GLN A 95 15.21 -3.34 -12.70
C GLN A 95 13.92 -2.82 -12.04
N SER A 96 12.81 -3.53 -12.24
CA SER A 96 11.53 -3.23 -11.57
C SER A 96 11.65 -3.34 -10.05
N GLY A 97 12.37 -4.33 -9.54
CA GLY A 97 12.66 -4.49 -8.12
C GLY A 97 13.44 -3.30 -7.57
N PHE A 98 14.52 -2.91 -8.25
CA PHE A 98 15.37 -1.78 -7.88
C PHE A 98 14.56 -0.49 -7.79
N GLU A 99 13.76 -0.19 -8.81
CA GLU A 99 12.89 0.98 -8.80
C GLU A 99 11.92 0.96 -7.61
N ASP A 100 11.23 -0.17 -7.39
CA ASP A 100 10.29 -0.33 -6.28
C ASP A 100 10.99 -0.19 -4.91
N GLY A 101 12.22 -0.69 -4.79
CA GLY A 101 13.04 -0.57 -3.58
C GLY A 101 13.38 0.87 -3.23
N VAL A 102 13.85 1.65 -4.20
CA VAL A 102 14.12 3.08 -4.03
C VAL A 102 12.84 3.83 -3.66
N VAL A 103 11.75 3.61 -4.39
CA VAL A 103 10.46 4.26 -4.15
C VAL A 103 9.95 3.95 -2.74
N GLN A 104 9.98 2.69 -2.31
CA GLN A 104 9.54 2.30 -0.97
C GLN A 104 10.39 2.94 0.12
N TYR A 105 11.71 3.00 -0.04
CA TYR A 105 12.59 3.62 0.94
C TYR A 105 12.38 5.14 1.03
N LEU A 106 12.15 5.82 -0.09
CA LEU A 106 11.86 7.26 -0.07
C LEU A 106 10.47 7.58 0.52
N THR A 107 9.46 6.74 0.24
CA THR A 107 8.08 6.98 0.67
C THR A 107 7.83 6.60 2.13
N TYR A 108 8.19 5.37 2.51
CA TYR A 108 7.92 4.82 3.85
C TYR A 108 9.19 4.75 4.68
N GLY A 109 10.31 4.52 4.01
CA GLY A 109 11.56 4.29 4.67
C GLY A 109 11.67 2.94 5.35
N GLY A 110 12.03 2.99 6.63
CA GLY A 110 12.40 1.81 7.40
C GLY A 110 13.81 1.31 7.06
N ASN A 111 13.97 0.01 7.22
CA ASN A 111 15.25 -0.68 7.19
C ASN A 111 15.68 -0.91 5.73
N GLU A 112 16.96 -1.21 5.50
CA GLU A 112 17.51 -1.55 4.17
C GLU A 112 17.05 -2.94 3.68
N LEU A 113 16.20 -3.63 4.45
CA LEU A 113 15.72 -4.97 4.13
C LEU A 113 14.59 -4.94 3.09
N PRO A 114 14.63 -5.80 2.05
CA PRO A 114 13.53 -5.94 1.10
C PRO A 114 12.26 -6.49 1.79
N PRO A 115 11.08 -6.34 1.18
CA PRO A 115 9.86 -6.93 1.71
C PRO A 115 9.96 -8.47 1.76
N LEU A 116 9.27 -9.09 2.73
CA LEU A 116 9.28 -10.55 2.91
C LEU A 116 8.73 -11.31 1.69
N ALA A 117 7.90 -10.67 0.88
CA ALA A 117 7.26 -11.29 -0.28
C ALA A 117 7.30 -10.36 -1.49
N PRO A 118 7.44 -10.92 -2.71
CA PRO A 118 7.41 -10.16 -3.95
C PRO A 118 5.99 -9.66 -4.25
N PRO A 119 5.80 -8.73 -5.21
CA PRO A 119 4.49 -8.20 -5.58
C PRO A 119 3.52 -9.30 -6.03
N ARG A 120 2.22 -9.04 -5.84
CA ARG A 120 1.13 -9.97 -6.22
C ARG A 120 1.17 -10.46 -7.67
N LYS A 121 1.86 -9.76 -8.57
CA LYS A 121 2.02 -10.19 -9.98
C LYS A 121 2.69 -11.56 -10.09
N TYR A 122 3.67 -11.86 -9.22
CA TYR A 122 4.39 -13.13 -9.18
C TYR A 122 3.61 -14.27 -8.49
N TRP A 123 2.52 -13.96 -7.81
CA TRP A 123 1.71 -14.97 -7.11
C TRP A 123 0.73 -15.69 -8.06
N LYS A 124 0.57 -15.16 -9.27
CA LYS A 124 -0.31 -15.72 -10.30
C LYS A 124 0.24 -17.07 -10.78
N LEU A 125 -0.66 -18.00 -11.11
CA LEU A 125 -0.34 -19.37 -11.54
C LEU A 125 0.71 -19.45 -12.67
N LYS A 126 0.74 -18.46 -13.57
CA LYS A 126 1.73 -18.38 -14.66
C LYS A 126 3.19 -18.26 -14.22
N TYR A 127 3.44 -17.89 -12.96
CA TYR A 127 4.78 -17.81 -12.36
C TYR A 127 5.05 -18.99 -11.41
N HIS A 128 4.17 -20.00 -11.35
CA HIS A 128 4.38 -21.23 -10.58
C HIS A 128 5.24 -22.23 -11.39
N ASN A 129 6.36 -21.74 -11.88
CA ASN A 129 7.37 -22.47 -12.65
C ASN A 129 8.76 -21.96 -12.25
N PRO A 130 9.84 -22.68 -12.59
CA PRO A 130 11.20 -22.29 -12.22
C PRO A 130 11.56 -20.87 -12.70
N GLU A 131 11.17 -20.50 -13.92
CA GLU A 131 11.45 -19.18 -14.50
C GLU A 131 10.75 -18.07 -13.72
N GLY A 132 9.52 -18.30 -13.25
CA GLY A 132 8.77 -17.34 -12.47
C GLY A 132 9.27 -17.18 -11.04
N GLN A 133 9.78 -18.27 -10.45
CA GLN A 133 10.48 -18.20 -9.16
C GLN A 133 11.78 -17.40 -9.30
N GLN A 134 12.55 -17.61 -10.38
CA GLN A 134 13.74 -16.84 -10.67
C GLN A 134 13.42 -15.35 -10.85
N ALA A 135 12.40 -15.01 -11.65
CA ALA A 135 11.97 -13.62 -11.84
C ALA A 135 11.56 -12.95 -10.51
N ALA A 136 10.89 -13.67 -9.61
CA ALA A 136 10.54 -13.17 -8.29
C ALA A 136 11.79 -12.94 -7.39
N GLN A 137 12.78 -13.83 -7.46
CA GLN A 137 14.06 -13.68 -6.76
C GLN A 137 14.86 -12.50 -7.30
N GLU A 138 14.92 -12.33 -8.62
CA GLU A 138 15.58 -11.19 -9.26
C GLU A 138 14.93 -9.86 -8.86
N TRP A 139 13.60 -9.80 -8.81
CA TRP A 139 12.89 -8.63 -8.29
C TRP A 139 13.22 -8.37 -6.82
N LEU A 140 13.29 -9.39 -5.96
CA LEU A 140 13.65 -9.23 -4.55
C LEU A 140 15.09 -8.73 -4.39
N ALA A 141 16.03 -9.27 -5.18
CA ALA A 141 17.42 -8.83 -5.20
C ALA A 141 17.54 -7.36 -5.60
N GLY A 142 16.92 -6.98 -6.72
CA GLY A 142 16.88 -5.58 -7.16
C GLY A 142 16.27 -4.67 -6.10
N CYS A 143 15.17 -5.11 -5.45
CA CYS A 143 14.53 -4.33 -4.38
C CYS A 143 15.43 -4.09 -3.18
N ALA A 144 16.22 -5.08 -2.77
CA ALA A 144 17.21 -4.92 -1.72
C ALA A 144 18.27 -3.87 -2.11
N ASP A 145 18.84 -4.00 -3.31
CA ASP A 145 19.90 -3.11 -3.79
C ASP A 145 19.40 -1.67 -3.97
N GLY A 146 18.18 -1.48 -4.46
CA GLY A 146 17.54 -0.17 -4.57
C GLY A 146 17.35 0.51 -3.21
N ARG A 147 16.97 -0.25 -2.17
CA ARG A 147 16.84 0.29 -0.80
C ARG A 147 18.19 0.69 -0.22
N ILE A 148 19.22 -0.15 -0.40
CA ILE A 148 20.59 0.14 0.04
C ILE A 148 21.10 1.40 -0.66
N TYR A 149 20.91 1.51 -1.98
CA TYR A 149 21.28 2.69 -2.76
C TYR A 149 20.61 3.96 -2.23
N ALA A 150 19.29 3.92 -2.02
CA ALA A 150 18.52 5.06 -1.52
C ALA A 150 18.92 5.46 -0.09
N ALA A 151 19.34 4.51 0.74
CA ALA A 151 19.87 4.77 2.07
C ALA A 151 21.24 5.44 2.03
N GLN A 152 22.16 4.91 1.22
CA GLN A 152 23.54 5.41 1.11
C GLN A 152 23.63 6.78 0.44
N SER A 153 22.78 7.04 -0.55
CA SER A 153 22.70 8.34 -1.24
C SER A 153 22.18 9.49 -0.36
N GLY A 154 21.60 9.19 0.81
CA GLY A 154 21.12 10.22 1.73
C GLY A 154 19.96 11.05 1.15
N MET A 155 19.18 10.50 0.22
CA MET A 155 18.06 11.22 -0.43
C MET A 155 16.85 11.40 0.50
N ARG A 156 16.70 10.54 1.50
CA ARG A 156 15.49 10.51 2.35
C ARG A 156 15.25 11.78 3.20
N PRO A 157 16.25 12.41 3.83
CA PRO A 157 16.08 13.70 4.48
C PRO A 157 15.44 14.77 3.59
N LEU A 158 15.63 14.70 2.27
CA LEU A 158 15.02 15.63 1.30
C LEU A 158 13.55 15.27 0.99
N ALA A 159 13.20 13.98 1.04
CA ALA A 159 11.83 13.49 0.83
C ALA A 159 10.94 13.62 2.08
N THR A 160 11.53 13.74 3.27
CA THR A 160 10.78 13.79 4.54
C THR A 160 10.57 15.23 4.99
N VAL A 161 9.30 15.67 5.09
CA VAL A 161 8.99 16.98 5.66
C VAL A 161 9.25 16.95 7.17
N SER A 162 10.16 17.81 7.63
CA SER A 162 10.40 18.01 9.06
C SER A 162 9.12 18.51 9.73
N ASN A 163 8.61 17.71 10.66
CA ASN A 163 7.42 18.04 11.46
C ASN A 163 7.88 18.61 12.80
N SER A 164 7.29 19.71 13.26
CA SER A 164 7.59 20.35 14.55
C SER A 164 7.37 19.46 15.79
N ALA A 165 6.65 18.35 15.67
CA ALA A 165 6.46 17.35 16.73
C ALA A 165 7.71 16.51 17.02
N TRP A 166 8.78 16.63 16.21
CA TRP A 166 10.01 15.85 16.35
C TRP A 166 10.89 16.24 17.56
N GLY A 167 10.46 17.20 18.40
CA GLY A 167 11.07 17.46 19.72
C GLY A 167 10.75 16.39 20.78
N ILE A 168 9.76 15.53 20.51
CA ILE A 168 9.47 14.33 21.29
C ILE A 168 9.66 13.19 20.31
N ALA A 169 10.88 12.67 20.17
CA ALA A 169 11.09 11.44 19.42
C ALA A 169 10.18 10.39 20.07
N PRO A 170 9.12 9.89 19.40
CA PRO A 170 8.43 8.74 19.92
C PRO A 170 9.48 7.64 19.92
N ALA A 171 9.87 7.16 21.11
CA ALA A 171 10.53 5.88 21.23
C ALA A 171 9.59 4.89 20.56
N ASN A 172 9.79 4.61 19.28
CA ASN A 172 8.92 3.76 18.50
C ASN A 172 9.19 2.34 18.97
N PRO A 173 8.32 1.72 19.79
CA PRO A 173 8.65 0.42 20.39
C PRO A 173 8.66 -0.70 19.35
N TYR A 174 8.17 -0.44 18.13
CA TYR A 174 8.13 -1.42 17.04
C TYR A 174 9.36 -1.40 16.14
N TYR A 175 10.06 -0.27 16.08
CA TYR A 175 11.37 -0.21 15.47
C TYR A 175 12.36 -0.12 16.62
N GLY A 176 12.65 -1.29 17.21
CA GLY A 176 13.73 -1.42 18.18
C GLY A 176 14.92 -0.64 17.64
N GLU A 177 15.45 0.26 18.48
CA GLU A 177 16.60 1.09 18.18
C GLU A 177 17.66 0.18 17.58
N VAL A 178 17.81 0.24 16.25
CA VAL A 178 18.89 -0.47 15.57
C VAL A 178 20.10 0.32 16.01
N THR A 179 20.68 -0.11 17.13
CA THR A 179 21.99 0.32 17.56
C THR A 179 22.89 0.00 16.39
N ARG A 180 23.14 1.02 15.56
CA ARG A 180 24.14 0.97 14.51
C ARG A 180 25.40 0.51 15.24
N PRO A 181 25.92 -0.71 14.99
CA PRO A 181 27.04 -1.23 15.76
C PRO A 181 28.19 -0.25 15.56
N THR A 182 28.39 0.58 16.57
CA THR A 182 29.37 1.64 16.53
C THR A 182 30.67 0.96 16.87
N GLY A 183 31.38 0.52 15.83
CA GLY A 183 32.78 0.12 15.97
C GLY A 183 33.04 -1.11 16.83
N THR A 184 32.18 -2.13 16.79
CA THR A 184 32.67 -3.47 17.15
C THR A 184 33.57 -3.92 16.01
N THR A 185 34.89 -3.77 16.20
CA THR A 185 35.91 -4.55 15.50
C THR A 185 35.36 -5.94 15.28
N ALA A 186 35.08 -6.29 14.02
CA ALA A 186 34.66 -7.63 13.68
C ALA A 186 35.67 -8.58 14.34
N PRO A 187 35.25 -9.52 15.20
CA PRO A 187 36.14 -10.61 15.55
C PRO A 187 36.55 -11.20 14.21
N MET A 188 37.87 -11.24 13.95
CA MET A 188 38.42 -11.91 12.79
C MET A 188 37.74 -13.27 12.73
N VAL A 189 36.84 -13.45 11.76
CA VAL A 189 36.32 -14.77 11.44
C VAL A 189 37.57 -15.56 11.05
N PRO A 190 37.97 -16.59 11.80
CA PRO A 190 39.13 -17.37 11.43
C PRO A 190 38.91 -17.88 10.01
N ALA A 191 39.79 -17.49 9.11
CA ALA A 191 39.81 -17.96 7.73
C ALA A 191 40.00 -19.48 7.77
N GLY A 192 38.93 -20.25 7.62
CA GLY A 192 39.06 -21.70 7.75
C GLY A 192 37.80 -22.57 7.71
N ILE A 193 36.61 -22.02 7.49
CA ILE A 193 35.43 -22.86 7.26
C ILE A 193 34.99 -22.67 5.81
N SER A 194 35.68 -23.40 4.92
CA SER A 194 35.09 -23.78 3.64
C SER A 194 33.75 -24.44 3.96
N PRO A 195 32.63 -24.05 3.35
CA PRO A 195 31.39 -24.78 3.51
C PRO A 195 31.64 -26.20 3.01
N GLU A 196 31.82 -27.12 3.94
CA GLU A 196 31.82 -28.54 3.64
C GLU A 196 30.45 -28.80 3.00
N PRO A 197 30.39 -29.42 1.81
CA PRO A 197 29.12 -29.80 1.20
C PRO A 197 28.34 -30.56 2.26
N ILE A 198 27.21 -30.02 2.68
CA ILE A 198 26.30 -30.73 3.58
C ILE A 198 25.84 -31.93 2.78
N ALA A 199 26.54 -33.06 2.95
CA ALA A 199 26.08 -34.33 2.47
C ALA A 199 24.68 -34.50 3.05
N PRO A 200 23.68 -34.90 2.24
CA PRO A 200 22.34 -35.13 2.74
C PRO A 200 22.47 -36.02 3.96
N ARG A 201 22.11 -35.48 5.14
CA ARG A 201 21.98 -36.28 6.35
C ARG A 201 20.83 -37.23 6.07
N TYR A 202 21.20 -38.41 5.59
CA TYR A 202 20.34 -39.57 5.63
C TYR A 202 20.19 -39.89 7.11
N ASP A 203 19.14 -39.40 7.73
CA ASP A 203 18.78 -39.78 9.09
C ASP A 203 18.24 -41.22 8.99
N PRO A 204 18.97 -42.25 9.43
CA PRO A 204 18.55 -43.64 9.29
C PRO A 204 17.46 -44.02 10.31
N GLN A 205 16.76 -43.04 10.87
CA GLN A 205 15.68 -43.19 11.85
C GLN A 205 14.41 -42.43 11.44
N VAL A 206 14.14 -42.29 10.14
CA VAL A 206 12.73 -42.26 9.71
C VAL A 206 12.22 -43.68 9.86
N GLU A 207 11.81 -44.00 11.10
CA GLU A 207 10.95 -45.13 11.40
C GLU A 207 9.81 -45.09 10.37
N GLU A 208 9.80 -46.09 9.48
CA GLU A 208 8.75 -46.29 8.49
C GLU A 208 7.42 -46.17 9.22
N THR A 209 6.76 -45.01 9.06
CA THR A 209 5.37 -44.90 9.43
C THR A 209 4.69 -46.01 8.63
N PRO A 210 4.11 -47.02 9.30
CA PRO A 210 3.52 -48.15 8.60
C PRO A 210 2.58 -47.57 7.56
N LEU A 211 2.83 -47.91 6.29
CA LEU A 211 1.91 -47.66 5.20
C LEU A 211 0.56 -48.22 5.66
N LEU A 212 -0.31 -47.34 6.15
CA LEU A 212 -1.70 -47.68 6.38
C LEU A 212 -2.20 -48.22 5.06
N ALA A 213 -2.60 -49.48 5.08
CA ALA A 213 -3.19 -50.16 3.95
C ALA A 213 -4.22 -49.23 3.31
N PRO A 214 -4.32 -49.21 1.96
CA PRO A 214 -5.29 -48.39 1.26
C PRO A 214 -6.66 -48.59 1.91
N GLU A 215 -7.20 -47.51 2.46
CA GLU A 215 -8.53 -47.48 3.05
C GLU A 215 -9.49 -48.08 2.00
N PRO A 216 -10.27 -49.12 2.36
CA PRO A 216 -11.20 -49.73 1.42
C PRO A 216 -12.12 -48.63 0.89
N ALA A 217 -12.20 -48.56 -0.45
CA ALA A 217 -12.98 -47.58 -1.18
C ALA A 217 -14.34 -47.36 -0.50
N SER A 218 -14.49 -46.17 0.09
CA SER A 218 -15.77 -45.72 0.63
C SER A 218 -16.79 -45.79 -0.51
N PRO A 219 -17.95 -46.44 -0.34
CA PRO A 219 -18.93 -46.62 -1.40
C PRO A 219 -19.32 -45.26 -1.96
N GLU A 220 -19.11 -45.09 -3.26
CA GLU A 220 -19.55 -43.95 -4.05
C GLU A 220 -21.03 -43.66 -3.72
N LEU A 221 -21.25 -42.57 -2.98
CA LEU A 221 -22.58 -42.02 -2.84
C LEU A 221 -23.04 -41.56 -4.23
N PRO A 222 -24.26 -41.93 -4.67
CA PRO A 222 -24.80 -41.51 -5.95
C PRO A 222 -24.69 -39.99 -6.09
N ARG A 223 -23.90 -39.53 -7.07
CA ARG A 223 -23.92 -38.15 -7.54
C ARG A 223 -25.30 -37.90 -8.14
N GLU A 224 -26.24 -37.47 -7.32
CA GLU A 224 -27.49 -36.90 -7.79
C GLU A 224 -27.16 -35.71 -8.67
N ALA A 225 -27.65 -35.79 -9.90
CA ALA A 225 -27.57 -34.78 -10.92
C ALA A 225 -28.35 -33.52 -10.46
N VAL A 226 -27.65 -32.57 -9.86
CA VAL A 226 -28.16 -31.19 -9.74
C VAL A 226 -27.93 -30.51 -11.09
N LEU A 227 -28.78 -30.85 -12.05
CA LEU A 227 -29.02 -30.07 -13.26
C LEU A 227 -29.79 -28.80 -12.87
N GLY A 228 -29.08 -27.88 -12.22
CA GLY A 228 -29.56 -26.53 -11.94
C GLY A 228 -29.40 -25.67 -13.17
N SER A 229 -30.43 -25.64 -14.01
CA SER A 229 -30.67 -24.63 -15.05
C SER A 229 -30.48 -23.21 -14.47
N SER A 230 -29.32 -22.61 -14.69
CA SER A 230 -29.15 -21.16 -14.56
C SER A 230 -29.43 -20.52 -15.91
N GLN A 231 -30.66 -20.05 -16.05
CA GLN A 231 -31.09 -19.14 -17.10
C GLN A 231 -30.26 -17.84 -17.00
N GLU A 232 -29.45 -17.60 -18.03
CA GLU A 232 -28.77 -16.33 -18.27
C GLU A 232 -29.80 -15.26 -18.67
N PRO A 233 -29.95 -14.14 -17.92
CA PRO A 233 -30.83 -13.07 -18.34
C PRO A 233 -30.16 -12.25 -19.45
N ALA A 234 -30.82 -12.22 -20.62
CA ALA A 234 -30.44 -11.42 -21.76
C ALA A 234 -30.30 -9.93 -21.37
N VAL A 235 -29.12 -9.37 -21.60
CA VAL A 235 -28.86 -7.93 -21.49
C VAL A 235 -29.41 -7.24 -22.74
N PRO A 236 -30.36 -6.28 -22.62
CA PRO A 236 -30.82 -5.51 -23.76
C PRO A 236 -29.73 -4.52 -24.20
N GLY A 237 -29.38 -4.59 -25.49
CA GLY A 237 -28.42 -3.70 -26.14
C GLY A 237 -28.86 -2.24 -26.08
N ARG A 238 -27.86 -1.36 -25.99
CA ARG A 238 -27.96 0.07 -26.32
C ARG A 238 -27.21 0.34 -27.61
#